data_AF-A0A6N8CUF3-F1
#
_entry.id   AF-A0A6N8CUF3-F1
#
_cell.length_a   1.000
_cell.length_b   1.000
_cell.length_c   1.000
_cell.angle_alpha   90.00
_cell.angle_beta   90.00
_cell.angle_gamma   90.00
#
_symmetry.space_group_name_H-M   'P 1'
#
loop_
_entity.id
_entity.type
_entity.pdbx_description
1 polymer ?
#
loop_
_entity_poly.entity_id
_entity_poly.type
_entity_poly.pdbx_seq_one_letter_code
_entity_poly.pdbx_strand_id
1 'polypeptide(L)'
;MTLEGQFNTIYNLKRIRRIMKKYTIICPIRKANPYRRMAKATKEHTTLPNLLKRQFKQNVPGKVLLTDITYLFYGKGKKAYLSTIKDGSTNELLAYNVSDRITLDIATDTLLKL
;
A
#
# COMPACT_ATOMS: atom_id res chain seq x y z
N MET A 1 12.97 -15.90 13.11
CA MET A 1 12.10 -15.25 14.16
C MET A 1 12.95 -14.92 15.39
N THR A 2 12.58 -14.00 16.29
CA THR A 2 13.43 -13.64 17.47
C THR A 2 13.87 -14.84 18.31
N LEU A 3 13.02 -15.86 18.47
CA LEU A 3 13.35 -17.12 19.17
C LEU A 3 14.48 -17.91 18.50
N GLU A 4 14.52 -17.91 17.18
CA GLU A 4 15.56 -18.58 16.39
C GLU A 4 16.85 -17.76 16.39
N GLY A 5 16.77 -16.44 16.24
CA GLY A 5 17.95 -15.56 16.19
C GLY A 5 18.63 -15.31 17.53
N GLN A 6 17.90 -15.31 18.65
CA GLN A 6 18.45 -15.02 19.99
C GLN A 6 18.64 -16.26 20.86
N PHE A 7 17.80 -17.28 20.69
CA PHE A 7 17.78 -18.46 21.56
C PHE A 7 17.99 -19.77 20.80
N ASN A 8 18.37 -19.68 19.51
CA ASN A 8 18.59 -20.83 18.61
C ASN A 8 17.44 -21.87 18.66
N THR A 9 16.22 -21.41 18.93
CA THR A 9 15.06 -22.25 19.21
C THR A 9 14.08 -22.17 18.05
N ILE A 10 13.86 -23.29 17.36
CA ILE A 10 12.95 -23.40 16.24
C ILE A 10 11.64 -24.04 16.70
N TYR A 11 10.63 -23.21 16.93
CA TYR A 11 9.27 -23.68 17.24
C TYR A 11 8.28 -23.28 16.16
N ASN A 12 7.31 -24.17 15.91
CA ASN A 12 6.17 -23.87 15.05
C ASN A 12 5.37 -22.69 15.63
N LEU A 13 4.95 -21.78 14.75
CA LEU A 13 4.12 -20.62 15.08
C LEU A 13 2.87 -20.96 15.90
N LYS A 14 2.23 -22.12 15.65
CA LYS A 14 1.07 -22.60 16.42
C LYS A 14 1.41 -22.88 17.89
N ARG A 15 2.58 -23.48 18.15
CA ARG A 15 3.08 -23.77 19.51
C ARG A 15 3.38 -22.48 20.26
N ILE A 16 4.08 -21.55 19.61
CA ILE A 16 4.39 -20.23 20.16
C ILE A 16 3.09 -19.51 20.57
N ARG A 17 2.09 -19.46 19.68
CA ARG A 17 0.77 -18.84 19.97
C ARG A 17 0.04 -19.50 21.15
N ARG A 18 0.12 -20.83 21.27
CA ARG A 18 -0.51 -21.57 22.39
C ARG A 18 0.15 -21.21 23.73
N ILE A 19 1.47 -21.16 23.77
CA ILE A 19 2.24 -20.75 24.96
C ILE A 19 1.91 -19.30 25.32
N MET A 20 1.93 -18.40 24.34
CA MET A 20 1.56 -17.00 24.57
C MET A 20 0.15 -16.87 25.17
N LYS A 21 -0.84 -17.63 24.66
CA LYS A 21 -2.20 -17.65 25.21
C LYS A 21 -2.26 -18.24 26.63
N LYS A 22 -1.52 -19.32 26.91
CA LYS A 22 -1.50 -19.99 28.23
C LYS A 22 -0.95 -19.06 29.32
N TYR A 23 0.07 -18.27 29.01
CA TYR A 23 0.75 -17.39 29.97
C TYR A 23 0.35 -15.92 29.81
N THR A 24 -0.69 -15.63 29.03
CA THR A 24 -1.18 -14.25 28.81
C THR A 24 -0.08 -13.29 28.32
N ILE A 25 0.85 -13.80 27.52
CA ILE A 25 1.95 -13.01 26.94
C ILE A 25 1.40 -12.24 25.74
N ILE A 26 1.35 -10.91 25.86
CA ILE A 26 0.82 -10.00 24.83
C ILE A 26 2.00 -9.28 24.17
N CYS A 27 1.95 -9.11 22.84
CA CYS A 27 2.95 -8.32 22.12
C CYS A 27 2.48 -6.85 22.03
N PRO A 28 3.05 -5.91 22.82
CA PRO A 28 2.58 -4.52 22.86
C PRO A 28 2.82 -3.77 21.54
N ILE A 29 3.88 -4.13 20.81
CA ILE A 29 4.31 -3.45 19.59
C ILE A 29 3.31 -3.63 18.44
N ARG A 30 2.59 -4.75 18.39
CA ARG A 30 1.63 -5.07 17.31
C ARG A 30 0.17 -4.87 17.73
N LYS A 31 -0.12 -3.94 18.65
CA LYS A 31 -1.50 -3.59 18.97
C LYS A 31 -2.12 -2.84 17.79
N ALA A 32 -3.19 -3.37 17.23
CA ALA A 32 -3.95 -2.64 16.22
C ALA A 32 -4.46 -1.33 16.85
N ASN A 33 -4.17 -0.19 16.22
CA ASN A 33 -4.62 1.11 16.72
C ASN A 33 -6.16 1.12 16.83
N PRO A 34 -6.74 1.28 18.03
CA PRO A 34 -8.18 1.21 18.25
C PRO A 34 -8.97 2.22 17.39
N TYR A 35 -8.46 3.44 17.25
CA TYR A 35 -9.07 4.49 16.42
C TYR A 35 -9.11 4.10 14.95
N ARG A 36 -8.03 3.51 14.41
CA ARG A 36 -8.02 2.98 13.03
C ARG A 36 -9.02 1.83 12.84
N ARG A 37 -9.26 1.03 13.89
CA ARG A 37 -10.21 -0.08 13.84
C ARG A 37 -11.66 0.42 13.91
N MET A 38 -11.91 1.42 14.74
CA MET A 38 -13.20 2.12 14.83
C MET A 38 -13.52 2.82 13.51
N ALA A 39 -12.62 3.64 12.96
CA ALA A 39 -12.81 4.31 11.68
C ALA A 39 -13.10 3.35 10.50
N LYS A 40 -12.49 2.15 10.51
CA LYS A 40 -12.84 1.09 9.54
C LYS A 40 -14.22 0.50 9.76
N ALA A 41 -14.68 0.42 11.01
CA ALA A 41 -15.97 -0.16 11.38
C ALA A 41 -17.13 0.83 11.16
N THR A 42 -16.91 2.13 11.38
CA THR A 42 -17.94 3.17 11.18
C THR A 42 -18.33 3.40 9.72
N LYS A 43 -17.56 2.87 8.74
CA LYS A 43 -17.82 3.06 7.29
C LYS A 43 -18.11 4.51 6.90
N GLU A 44 -17.59 5.50 7.65
CA GLU A 44 -17.80 6.93 7.38
C GLU A 44 -17.26 7.34 6.00
N HIS A 45 -16.35 6.53 5.44
CA HIS A 45 -16.05 6.52 4.02
C HIS A 45 -17.03 5.57 3.33
N THR A 46 -18.07 6.14 2.74
CA THR A 46 -19.05 5.47 1.88
C THR A 46 -18.35 4.45 1.01
N THR A 47 -18.66 3.17 1.19
CA THR A 47 -18.12 2.12 0.30
C THR A 47 -18.75 2.33 -1.06
N LEU A 48 -18.08 3.10 -1.92
CA LEU A 48 -18.47 3.24 -3.32
C LEU A 48 -18.47 1.85 -3.96
N PRO A 49 -19.40 1.57 -4.88
CA PRO A 49 -19.40 0.31 -5.59
C PRO A 49 -18.06 0.15 -6.33
N ASN A 50 -17.37 -0.96 -6.09
CA ASN A 50 -16.17 -1.31 -6.83
C ASN A 50 -16.56 -1.74 -8.26
N LEU A 51 -16.73 -0.75 -9.15
CA LEU A 51 -17.14 -0.96 -10.54
C LEU A 51 -16.18 -1.90 -11.28
N LEU A 52 -14.89 -1.82 -10.96
CA LEU A 52 -13.86 -2.63 -11.60
C LEU A 52 -13.85 -4.08 -11.13
N LYS A 53 -14.41 -4.39 -9.94
CA LYS A 53 -14.40 -5.73 -9.32
C LYS A 53 -13.00 -6.39 -9.31
N ARG A 54 -11.92 -5.59 -9.21
CA ARG A 54 -10.51 -6.02 -9.34
C ARG A 54 -10.14 -6.68 -10.68
N GLN A 55 -10.96 -6.49 -11.72
CA GLN A 55 -10.69 -6.94 -13.08
C GLN A 55 -9.81 -5.92 -13.82
N PHE A 56 -8.54 -5.83 -13.41
CA PHE A 56 -7.57 -4.86 -13.93
C PHE A 56 -7.09 -5.20 -15.36
N LYS A 57 -6.93 -6.50 -15.66
CA LYS A 57 -6.53 -6.99 -16.98
C LYS A 57 -7.77 -7.37 -17.78
N GLN A 58 -8.20 -6.48 -18.68
CA GLN A 58 -9.34 -6.73 -19.55
C GLN A 58 -8.92 -7.02 -21.00
N ASN A 59 -7.62 -7.18 -21.27
CA ASN A 59 -7.02 -7.45 -22.57
C ASN A 59 -7.39 -6.43 -23.68
N VAL A 60 -7.87 -5.25 -23.26
CA VAL A 60 -8.16 -4.11 -24.14
C VAL A 60 -7.29 -2.95 -23.65
N PRO A 61 -6.29 -2.52 -24.43
CA PRO A 61 -5.45 -1.37 -24.09
C PRO A 61 -6.28 -0.10 -23.90
N GLY A 62 -5.92 0.74 -22.94
CA GLY A 62 -6.57 2.03 -22.67
C GLY A 62 -7.93 1.94 -21.97
N LYS A 63 -8.44 0.74 -21.71
CA LYS A 63 -9.75 0.54 -21.06
C LYS A 63 -9.72 0.78 -19.55
N VAL A 64 -8.60 0.46 -18.91
CA VAL A 64 -8.41 0.60 -17.46
C VAL A 64 -7.06 1.25 -17.25
N LEU A 65 -7.07 2.49 -16.77
CA LEU A 65 -5.86 3.21 -16.41
C LEU A 65 -5.65 3.17 -14.91
N LEU A 66 -4.43 2.88 -14.50
CA LEU A 66 -4.01 2.83 -13.11
C LEU A 66 -3.09 3.99 -12.85
N THR A 67 -3.34 4.73 -11.77
CA THR A 67 -2.50 5.85 -11.38
C THR A 67 -2.03 5.68 -9.95
N ASP A 68 -0.79 6.06 -9.70
CA ASP A 68 -0.22 6.10 -8.36
C ASP A 68 0.85 7.19 -8.27
N ILE A 69 1.01 7.72 -7.05
CA ILE A 69 2.05 8.69 -6.72
C ILE A 69 3.02 8.02 -5.76
N THR A 70 4.24 7.78 -6.22
CA THR A 70 5.31 7.18 -5.43
C THR A 70 6.40 8.19 -5.10
N TYR A 71 7.26 7.84 -4.15
CA TYR A 71 8.38 8.67 -3.73
C TYR A 71 9.67 8.23 -4.40
N LEU A 72 10.40 9.20 -4.95
CA LEU A 72 11.76 9.03 -5.45
C LEU A 72 12.73 9.72 -4.49
N PHE A 73 13.62 8.93 -3.88
CA PHE A 73 14.69 9.47 -3.04
C PHE A 73 15.96 9.62 -3.86
N TYR A 74 16.63 10.77 -3.75
CA TYR A 74 17.83 11.06 -4.54
C TYR A 74 18.78 12.03 -3.82
N GLY A 75 20.07 11.96 -4.18
CA GLY A 75 21.12 12.82 -3.63
C GLY A 75 21.20 12.78 -2.09
N LYS A 76 21.50 13.93 -1.49
CA LYS A 76 21.66 14.14 -0.03
C LYS A 76 20.33 14.07 0.74
N GLY A 77 19.58 12.99 0.62
CA GLY A 77 18.29 12.79 1.30
C GLY A 77 17.14 13.63 0.74
N LYS A 78 17.25 14.08 -0.52
CA LYS A 78 16.14 14.79 -1.18
C LYS A 78 15.07 13.80 -1.60
N LYS A 79 13.84 14.30 -1.68
CA LYS A 79 12.65 13.53 -2.04
C LYS A 79 11.92 14.25 -3.17
N ALA A 80 11.56 13.50 -4.21
CA ALA A 80 10.62 13.90 -5.24
C ALA A 80 9.42 12.96 -5.21
N TYR A 81 8.33 13.42 -5.81
CA TYR A 81 7.10 12.70 -6.01
C TYR A 81 7.01 12.39 -7.50
N LEU A 82 6.75 11.12 -7.83
CA LEU A 82 6.56 10.63 -9.17
C LEU A 82 5.10 10.20 -9.30
N SER A 83 4.34 10.92 -10.11
CA SER A 83 2.99 10.54 -10.52
C SER A 83 3.08 9.80 -11.85
N THR A 84 2.39 8.68 -11.96
CA THR A 84 2.42 7.81 -13.14
C THR A 84 1.03 7.36 -13.55
N ILE A 85 0.83 7.18 -14.86
CA ILE A 85 -0.34 6.55 -15.45
C ILE A 85 0.12 5.31 -16.19
N LYS A 86 -0.45 4.16 -15.82
CA LYS A 86 -0.11 2.85 -16.34
C LYS A 86 -1.35 2.21 -16.97
N ASP A 87 -1.20 1.60 -18.14
CA ASP A 87 -2.27 0.80 -18.72
C ASP A 87 -2.43 -0.53 -17.96
N GLY A 88 -3.66 -0.87 -17.58
CA GLY A 88 -3.98 -2.08 -16.85
C GLY A 88 -3.83 -3.36 -17.68
N SER A 89 -3.96 -3.26 -19.01
CA SER A 89 -3.86 -4.41 -19.92
C SER A 89 -2.41 -4.66 -20.35
N THR A 90 -1.71 -3.67 -20.93
CA THR A 90 -0.33 -3.83 -21.44
C THR A 90 0.72 -3.74 -20.35
N ASN A 91 0.42 -3.11 -19.22
CA ASN A 91 1.37 -2.75 -18.16
C ASN A 91 2.40 -1.69 -18.54
N GLU A 92 2.21 -1.00 -19.66
CA GLU A 92 3.07 0.10 -20.08
C GLU A 92 2.75 1.38 -19.30
N LEU A 93 3.79 2.19 -19.07
CA LEU A 93 3.64 3.53 -18.53
C LEU A 93 3.32 4.48 -19.69
N LEU A 94 2.14 5.09 -19.63
CA LEU A 94 1.65 6.00 -20.67
C LEU A 94 2.09 7.44 -20.42
N ALA A 95 2.06 7.87 -19.16
CA ALA A 95 2.45 9.23 -18.78
C ALA A 95 3.10 9.25 -17.40
N TYR A 96 3.99 10.22 -17.18
CA TYR A 96 4.58 10.46 -15.86
C TYR A 96 4.89 11.95 -15.64
N ASN A 97 4.88 12.36 -14.38
CA ASN A 97 5.31 13.67 -13.95
C ASN A 97 6.08 13.59 -12.64
N VAL A 98 7.13 14.41 -12.52
CA VAL A 98 7.97 14.48 -11.32
C VAL A 98 7.89 15.88 -10.76
N SER A 99 7.64 15.98 -9.46
CA SER A 99 7.63 17.24 -8.73
C SER A 99 8.34 17.06 -7.39
N ASP A 100 8.94 18.13 -6.87
CA ASP A 100 9.47 18.17 -5.51
C ASP A 100 8.37 18.38 -4.45
N ARG A 101 7.13 18.68 -4.88
CA ARG A 101 5.98 18.96 -4.01
C ARG A 101 4.77 18.10 -4.37
N ILE A 102 4.01 17.70 -3.36
CA ILE A 102 2.75 16.96 -3.52
C ILE A 102 1.57 17.94 -3.58
N THR A 103 1.47 18.68 -4.68
CA THR A 103 0.34 19.59 -4.98
C THR A 103 -0.64 18.93 -5.96
N LEU A 104 -1.79 19.57 -6.21
CA LEU A 104 -2.75 19.09 -7.21
C LEU A 104 -2.10 19.02 -8.61
N ASP A 105 -1.20 19.96 -8.88
CA ASP A 105 -0.53 20.14 -10.17
C ASP A 105 0.18 18.86 -10.61
N ILE A 106 0.81 18.13 -9.68
CA ILE A 106 1.50 16.89 -10.05
C ILE A 106 0.55 15.92 -10.72
N ALA A 107 -0.68 15.77 -10.22
CA ALA A 107 -1.67 14.84 -10.75
C ALA A 107 -2.30 15.37 -12.05
N THR A 108 -2.69 16.64 -12.08
CA THR A 108 -3.30 17.25 -13.28
C THR A 108 -2.32 17.29 -14.44
N ASP A 109 -1.05 17.64 -14.20
CA ASP A 109 -0.01 17.64 -15.23
C ASP A 109 0.27 16.23 -15.76
N THR A 110 0.12 15.19 -14.93
CA THR A 110 0.27 13.81 -15.41
C THR A 110 -0.88 13.44 -16.35
N LEU A 111 -2.10 13.91 -16.05
CA LEU A 111 -3.28 13.69 -16.89
C LEU A 111 -3.19 14.46 -18.20
N LEU A 112 -2.65 15.68 -18.20
CA LEU A 112 -2.45 16.48 -19.41
C LEU A 112 -1.36 15.92 -20.35
N LYS A 113 -0.44 15.10 -19.82
CA LYS A 113 0.61 14.43 -20.59
C LYS A 113 0.17 13.10 -21.22
N LEU A 114 -0.99 12.58 -20.82
CA LEU A 114 -1.58 11.37 -21.38
C LEU A 114 -2.23 11.66 -22.74
#